data_AF-A0A6P6A3X2-F1
#
_entry.id   AF-A0A6P6A3X2-F1
#
_cell.length_a   1.000
_cell.length_b   1.000
_cell.length_c   1.000
_cell.angle_alpha   90.00
_cell.angle_beta   90.00
_cell.angle_gamma   90.00
#
_symmetry.space_group_name_H-M   'P 1'
#
loop_
_entity.id
_entity.type
_entity.pdbx_description
1 polymer ?
#
loop_
_entity_poly.entity_id
_entity_poly.type
_entity_poly.pdbx_seq_one_letter_code
_entity_poly.pdbx_strand_id
1 'polypeptide(L)'
;MTHFLQSPLLISALTFPKRLVGSFSPTLLLHRHTRTKPFCSDMSATSSTSLTHCISLPTQLGQPVQIVAAPGLSDSEFRSAIESSLFRQWLKNLESESGILANGDMTLTHVLIQGVDMFGKRIGFLKFEADIIDKGTGKKVPGIVFARGPAVAVLILLESEGTTYAVLTEQVRVPTGRLVLELPAGMLDDDKGDFVGTAVREVEEEIGIHLNLEEMVDLTAFLEPSTGFKVFPSPGGCDEEIGLFLYRGHVDKNIITQLQGKETGLHERGELIKVRVVPFEKLWRMTPDAKTLMAVAIYEMAKKEGLLPQKS
;
A
#
# COMPACT_ATOMS: atom_id res chain seq x y z
N MET A 1 35.89 37.45 -35.63
CA MET A 1 34.66 38.10 -35.15
C MET A 1 33.64 38.05 -36.26
N THR A 2 32.75 37.05 -36.23
CA THR A 2 31.54 36.99 -37.06
C THR A 2 30.66 35.88 -36.49
N HIS A 3 29.54 36.28 -35.90
CA HIS A 3 28.46 35.41 -35.46
C HIS A 3 27.79 34.77 -36.68
N PHE A 4 27.53 33.47 -36.62
CA PHE A 4 26.49 32.82 -37.41
C PHE A 4 25.51 32.14 -36.45
N LEU A 5 24.29 32.68 -36.44
CA LEU A 5 23.11 32.10 -35.81
C LEU A 5 22.61 30.94 -36.69
N GLN A 6 22.47 29.75 -36.12
CA GLN A 6 21.71 28.65 -36.70
C GLN A 6 20.37 28.50 -35.96
N SER A 7 19.32 28.36 -36.76
CA SER A 7 17.90 28.18 -36.47
C SER A 7 17.57 26.94 -35.63
N PRO A 8 16.54 26.95 -34.77
CA PRO A 8 15.96 25.73 -34.22
C PRO A 8 14.81 25.20 -35.09
N LEU A 9 14.84 23.88 -35.32
CA LEU A 9 13.82 23.09 -36.01
C LEU A 9 12.57 22.91 -35.13
N LEU A 10 11.40 22.95 -35.79
CA LEU A 10 10.05 22.83 -35.23
C LEU A 10 9.86 21.53 -34.42
N ILE A 11 9.31 21.69 -33.21
CA ILE A 11 8.69 20.60 -32.43
C ILE A 11 7.27 20.39 -32.98
N SER A 12 7.03 19.21 -33.54
CA SER A 12 5.71 18.75 -33.97
C SER A 12 4.82 18.51 -32.74
N ALA A 13 3.75 19.30 -32.62
CA ALA A 13 2.72 19.14 -31.60
C ALA A 13 1.92 17.85 -31.86
N LEU A 14 2.04 16.87 -30.96
CA LEU A 14 1.15 15.71 -30.91
C LEU A 14 -0.21 16.16 -30.38
N THR A 15 -1.19 16.22 -31.28
CA THR A 15 -2.59 16.50 -30.98
C THR A 15 -3.24 15.32 -30.25
N PHE A 16 -3.65 15.54 -29.00
CA PHE A 16 -4.53 14.62 -28.26
C PHE A 16 -5.95 14.65 -28.83
N PRO A 17 -6.65 13.51 -29.00
CA PRO A 17 -8.03 13.50 -29.46
C PRO A 17 -8.97 13.99 -28.34
N LYS A 18 -9.75 15.04 -28.65
CA LYS A 18 -10.84 15.57 -27.81
C LYS A 18 -11.94 14.50 -27.66
N ARG A 19 -12.19 14.03 -26.43
CA ARG A 19 -13.39 13.24 -26.11
C ARG A 19 -14.63 14.12 -26.25
N LEU A 20 -15.60 13.68 -27.05
CA LEU A 20 -16.95 14.26 -27.09
C LEU A 20 -17.62 14.05 -25.72
N VAL A 21 -18.05 15.14 -25.10
CA VAL A 21 -18.96 15.12 -23.95
C VAL A 21 -20.38 15.16 -24.50
N GLY A 22 -21.05 14.01 -24.50
CA GLY A 22 -22.49 13.93 -24.80
C GLY A 22 -23.30 14.39 -23.59
N SER A 23 -24.05 15.47 -23.76
CA SER A 23 -25.00 15.98 -22.76
C SER A 23 -26.21 15.06 -22.65
N PHE A 24 -26.40 14.42 -21.50
CA PHE A 24 -27.65 13.75 -21.16
C PHE A 24 -28.54 14.69 -20.33
N SER A 25 -29.69 15.06 -20.88
CA SER A 25 -30.76 15.76 -20.15
C SER A 25 -31.59 14.75 -19.34
N PRO A 26 -31.92 15.00 -18.06
CA PRO A 26 -32.80 14.13 -17.31
C PRO A 26 -34.26 14.52 -17.57
N THR A 27 -35.04 13.59 -18.08
CA THR A 27 -36.51 13.67 -18.14
C THR A 27 -37.10 13.61 -16.73
N LEU A 28 -37.89 14.64 -16.40
CA LEU A 28 -38.76 14.71 -15.22
C LEU A 28 -39.80 13.59 -15.22
N LEU A 29 -39.80 12.77 -14.17
CA LEU A 29 -40.92 11.89 -13.81
C LEU A 29 -41.56 12.44 -12.54
N LEU A 30 -42.77 12.98 -12.67
CA LEU A 30 -43.64 13.32 -11.55
C LEU A 30 -43.97 12.06 -10.75
N HIS A 31 -43.69 12.06 -9.44
CA HIS A 31 -44.25 11.09 -8.51
C HIS A 31 -45.20 11.78 -7.53
N ARG A 32 -46.33 11.10 -7.35
CA ARG A 32 -47.58 11.51 -6.73
C ARG A 32 -47.41 11.67 -5.22
N HIS A 33 -47.78 12.84 -4.68
CA HIS A 33 -47.85 13.06 -3.24
C HIS A 33 -48.95 12.21 -2.58
N THR A 34 -48.56 11.30 -1.68
CA THR A 34 -49.44 10.78 -0.64
C THR A 34 -48.99 11.32 0.71
N ARG A 35 -49.91 12.00 1.38
CA ARG A 35 -49.73 12.72 2.65
C ARG A 35 -49.83 11.74 3.81
N THR A 36 -48.72 11.40 4.46
CA THR A 36 -48.71 10.66 5.74
C THR A 36 -48.22 11.58 6.86
N LYS A 37 -48.92 11.52 8.00
CA LYS A 37 -48.77 12.38 9.18
C LYS A 37 -47.38 12.24 9.82
N PRO A 38 -46.83 13.30 10.46
CA PRO A 38 -45.58 13.15 11.19
C PRO A 38 -45.86 12.43 12.51
N PHE A 39 -45.27 11.25 12.67
CA PHE A 39 -45.13 10.62 13.98
C PHE A 39 -43.89 11.26 14.62
N CYS A 40 -44.13 12.14 15.58
CA CYS A 40 -43.07 12.75 16.38
C CYS A 40 -42.62 11.69 17.40
N SER A 41 -41.58 10.95 17.05
CA SER A 41 -40.83 10.14 18.01
C SER A 41 -39.88 11.09 18.72
N ASP A 42 -40.18 11.37 19.98
CA ASP A 42 -39.29 12.07 20.89
C ASP A 42 -38.01 11.23 21.02
N MET A 43 -36.99 11.52 20.21
CA MET A 43 -35.68 10.88 20.35
C MET A 43 -35.01 11.54 21.55
N SER A 44 -35.13 10.88 22.70
CA SER A 44 -34.20 11.09 23.79
C SER A 44 -32.79 11.05 23.21
N ALA A 45 -32.12 12.21 23.19
CA ALA A 45 -30.70 12.29 22.91
C ALA A 45 -30.00 11.51 24.01
N THR A 46 -29.76 10.21 23.79
CA THR A 46 -28.76 9.49 24.54
C THR A 46 -27.45 10.19 24.21
N SER A 47 -26.99 10.98 25.15
CA SER A 47 -25.62 11.48 25.24
C SER A 47 -24.71 10.26 25.22
N SER A 48 -24.40 9.75 24.02
CA SER A 48 -23.33 8.78 23.82
C SER A 48 -22.05 9.55 24.07
N THR A 49 -21.52 9.47 25.29
CA THR A 49 -20.19 9.97 25.60
C THR A 49 -19.22 9.32 24.63
N SER A 50 -18.53 10.13 23.82
CA SER A 50 -17.50 9.62 22.91
C SER A 50 -16.42 8.92 23.72
N LEU A 51 -16.02 7.74 23.28
CA LEU A 51 -14.89 7.04 23.89
C LEU A 51 -13.63 7.85 23.63
N THR A 52 -12.91 8.20 24.69
CA THR A 52 -11.71 9.03 24.62
C THR A 52 -10.58 8.36 25.38
N HIS A 53 -9.37 8.47 24.86
CA HIS A 53 -8.13 8.02 25.48
C HIS A 53 -7.06 9.10 25.31
N CYS A 54 -6.19 9.31 26.31
CA CYS A 54 -5.10 10.27 26.21
C CYS A 54 -3.76 9.53 26.24
N ILE A 55 -2.87 9.90 25.33
CA ILE A 55 -1.50 9.40 25.30
C ILE A 55 -0.51 10.56 25.44
N SER A 56 0.68 10.25 25.96
CA SER A 56 1.80 11.18 25.98
C SER A 56 2.87 10.70 25.01
N LEU A 57 3.32 11.59 24.13
CA LEU A 57 4.40 11.33 23.19
C LEU A 57 5.72 11.89 23.74
N PRO A 58 6.82 11.13 23.72
CA PRO A 58 8.17 11.62 24.06
C PRO A 58 8.54 12.94 23.39
N THR A 59 8.16 13.12 22.12
CA THR A 59 8.43 14.34 21.33
C THR A 59 7.60 15.56 21.73
N GLN A 60 6.56 15.39 22.57
CA GLN A 60 5.59 16.43 22.94
C GLN A 60 5.31 16.46 24.45
N LEU A 61 6.35 16.60 25.27
CA LEU A 61 6.22 16.61 26.74
C LEU A 61 5.23 17.66 27.23
N GLY A 62 4.29 17.25 28.08
CA GLY A 62 3.26 18.11 28.67
C GLY A 62 2.11 18.48 27.73
N GLN A 63 2.09 17.96 26.50
CA GLN A 63 1.03 18.16 25.52
C GLN A 63 0.42 16.80 25.14
N PRO A 64 -0.55 16.28 25.92
CA PRO A 64 -1.14 14.99 25.66
C PRO A 64 -1.95 15.01 24.35
N VAL A 65 -1.88 13.90 23.61
CA VAL A 65 -2.68 13.67 22.40
C VAL A 65 -3.99 13.02 22.81
N GLN A 66 -5.12 13.58 22.37
CA GLN A 66 -6.43 12.97 22.58
C GLN A 66 -6.78 12.05 21.42
N ILE A 67 -7.11 10.80 21.73
CA ILE A 67 -7.64 9.82 20.78
C ILE A 67 -9.12 9.67 21.07
N VAL A 68 -9.95 9.75 20.05
CA VAL A 68 -11.41 9.71 20.16
C VAL A 68 -11.98 8.69 19.19
N ALA A 69 -12.98 7.92 19.61
CA ALA A 69 -13.72 7.04 18.72
C ALA A 69 -14.84 7.79 17.99
N ALA A 70 -14.97 7.57 16.68
CA ALA A 70 -16.14 8.03 15.95
C ALA A 70 -17.43 7.33 16.44
N PRO A 71 -18.61 7.93 16.24
CA PRO A 71 -19.88 7.31 16.60
C PRO A 71 -20.04 5.92 15.96
N GLY A 72 -20.42 4.93 16.76
CA GLY A 72 -20.68 3.56 16.30
C GLY A 72 -19.55 2.57 16.57
N LEU A 73 -18.35 3.01 16.91
CA LEU A 73 -17.28 2.12 17.38
C LEU A 73 -17.56 1.64 18.81
N SER A 74 -17.39 0.33 19.03
CA SER A 74 -17.45 -0.27 20.36
C SER A 74 -16.20 0.04 21.18
N ASP A 75 -16.32 -0.06 22.51
CA ASP A 75 -15.18 0.08 23.44
C ASP A 75 -14.07 -0.95 23.15
N SER A 76 -14.44 -2.18 22.77
CA SER A 76 -13.48 -3.20 22.37
C SER A 76 -12.73 -2.84 21.10
N GLU A 77 -13.41 -2.40 20.04
CA GLU A 77 -12.76 -2.00 18.78
C GLU A 77 -11.85 -0.80 18.99
N PHE A 78 -12.30 0.19 19.78
CA PHE A 78 -11.51 1.37 20.09
C PHE A 78 -10.22 1.03 20.85
N ARG A 79 -10.30 0.19 21.88
CA ARG A 79 -9.12 -0.28 22.61
C ARG A 79 -8.19 -1.09 21.72
N SER A 80 -8.73 -2.04 20.96
CA SER A 80 -7.94 -2.82 20.02
C SER A 80 -7.24 -1.93 18.98
N ALA A 81 -7.88 -0.86 18.50
CA ALA A 81 -7.27 0.08 17.57
C ALA A 81 -6.05 0.78 18.18
N ILE A 82 -6.17 1.31 19.39
CA ILE A 82 -5.08 1.98 20.11
C ILE A 82 -3.94 1.01 20.44
N GLU A 83 -4.27 -0.23 20.78
CA GLU A 83 -3.30 -1.26 21.14
C GLU A 83 -2.65 -1.96 19.94
N SER A 84 -3.22 -1.77 18.74
CA SER A 84 -2.74 -2.41 17.52
C SER A 84 -1.32 -1.99 17.17
N SER A 85 -0.61 -2.92 16.53
CA SER A 85 0.69 -2.65 15.91
C SER A 85 0.59 -1.56 14.85
N LEU A 86 -0.46 -1.55 14.03
CA LEU A 86 -0.72 -0.53 13.00
C LEU A 86 -0.66 0.89 13.59
N PHE A 87 -1.47 1.15 14.62
CA PHE A 87 -1.52 2.48 15.24
C PHE A 87 -0.23 2.83 15.97
N ARG A 88 0.34 1.87 16.71
CA ARG A 88 1.60 2.07 17.45
C ARG A 88 2.78 2.30 16.53
N GLN A 89 2.85 1.62 15.39
CA GLN A 89 3.91 1.78 14.41
C GLN A 89 3.79 3.13 13.71
N TRP A 90 2.58 3.56 13.35
CA TRP A 90 2.35 4.91 12.83
C TRP A 90 2.84 5.99 13.80
N LEU A 91 2.52 5.88 15.11
CA LEU A 91 3.05 6.80 16.13
C LEU A 91 4.58 6.77 16.21
N LYS A 92 5.20 5.58 16.22
CA LYS A 92 6.66 5.45 16.20
C LYS A 92 7.28 6.12 14.97
N ASN A 93 6.66 5.98 13.80
CA ASN A 93 7.15 6.59 12.57
C ASN A 93 7.11 8.12 12.64
N LEU A 94 6.07 8.70 13.25
CA LEU A 94 6.00 10.14 13.48
C LEU A 94 7.15 10.66 14.37
N GLU A 95 7.58 9.87 15.36
CA GLU A 95 8.62 10.23 16.33
C GLU A 95 10.04 9.77 15.93
N SER A 96 10.16 8.97 14.88
CA SER A 96 11.45 8.51 14.36
C SER A 96 12.35 9.68 13.91
N GLU A 97 13.64 9.44 13.70
CA GLU A 97 14.59 10.50 13.30
C GLU A 97 14.19 11.23 12.00
N SER A 98 13.54 10.52 11.06
CA SER A 98 12.98 11.08 9.82
C SER A 98 11.49 11.45 9.93
N GLY A 99 10.89 11.25 11.10
CA GLY A 99 9.50 11.50 11.39
C GLY A 99 9.18 13.00 11.47
N ILE A 100 7.94 13.36 11.13
CA ILE A 100 7.52 14.76 11.06
C ILE A 100 7.41 15.45 12.43
N LEU A 101 7.46 14.70 13.55
CA LEU A 101 7.50 15.27 14.90
C LEU A 101 8.94 15.40 15.45
N ALA A 102 9.95 14.84 14.78
CA ALA A 102 11.30 14.69 15.30
C ALA A 102 11.97 16.01 15.67
N ASN A 103 11.77 17.04 14.86
CA ASN A 103 12.39 18.36 15.05
C ASN A 103 11.51 19.33 15.84
N GLY A 104 10.30 18.92 16.22
CA GLY A 104 9.36 19.74 16.97
C GLY A 104 8.65 20.84 16.17
N ASP A 105 8.79 20.90 14.85
CA ASP A 105 8.09 21.89 14.01
C ASP A 105 6.60 21.57 13.84
N MET A 106 6.23 20.29 13.95
CA MET A 106 4.85 19.84 13.94
C MET A 106 4.43 19.27 15.29
N THR A 107 3.13 19.21 15.52
CA THR A 107 2.53 18.62 16.74
C THR A 107 1.27 17.85 16.39
N LEU A 108 1.19 16.60 16.84
CA LEU A 108 -0.03 15.83 16.86
C LEU A 108 -0.86 16.23 18.08
N THR A 109 -2.12 16.58 17.89
CA THR A 109 -2.99 17.04 18.99
C THR A 109 -4.17 16.11 19.23
N HIS A 110 -4.77 15.61 18.16
CA HIS A 110 -5.95 14.75 18.21
C HIS A 110 -5.86 13.64 17.17
N VAL A 111 -6.46 12.49 17.48
CA VAL A 111 -6.69 11.39 16.53
C VAL A 111 -8.14 10.94 16.64
N LEU A 112 -8.85 10.92 15.52
CA LEU A 112 -10.20 10.36 15.42
C LEU A 112 -10.14 8.98 14.77
N ILE A 113 -10.35 7.91 15.53
CA ILE A 113 -10.50 6.56 15.00
C ILE A 113 -11.87 6.46 14.33
N GLN A 114 -11.89 6.23 13.03
CA GLN A 114 -13.09 6.23 12.19
C GLN A 114 -13.62 4.83 11.87
N GLY A 115 -12.74 3.84 11.81
CA GLY A 115 -13.12 2.46 11.47
C GLY A 115 -12.04 1.45 11.78
N VAL A 116 -12.48 0.24 12.10
CA VAL A 116 -11.65 -0.92 12.41
C VAL A 116 -12.18 -2.09 11.60
N ASP A 117 -11.31 -2.71 10.81
CA ASP A 117 -11.62 -3.95 10.10
C ASP A 117 -10.87 -5.11 10.76
N MET A 118 -11.62 -6.09 11.27
CA MET A 118 -11.08 -7.25 11.99
C MET A 118 -10.86 -8.44 11.07
N PHE A 119 -9.68 -9.04 11.10
CA PHE A 119 -9.36 -10.31 10.45
C PHE A 119 -9.28 -11.42 11.50
N GLY A 120 -10.42 -12.07 11.77
CA GLY A 120 -10.54 -12.97 12.90
C GLY A 120 -10.37 -12.21 14.22
N LYS A 121 -9.24 -12.42 14.92
CA LYS A 121 -8.95 -11.75 16.20
C LYS A 121 -8.00 -10.56 16.07
N ARG A 122 -7.33 -10.39 14.92
CA ARG A 122 -6.38 -9.30 14.69
C ARG A 122 -7.05 -8.14 13.98
N ILE A 123 -6.54 -6.93 14.19
CA ILE A 123 -6.90 -5.80 13.35
C ILE A 123 -6.20 -5.97 12.01
N GLY A 124 -7.01 -6.04 10.94
CA GLY A 124 -6.53 -6.05 9.57
C GLY A 124 -6.25 -4.64 9.08
N PHE A 125 -7.23 -3.74 9.21
CA PHE A 125 -7.09 -2.35 8.78
C PHE A 125 -7.65 -1.37 9.81
N LEU A 126 -7.07 -0.17 9.81
CA LEU A 126 -7.57 0.98 10.56
C LEU A 126 -7.79 2.17 9.63
N LYS A 127 -8.85 2.92 9.89
CA LYS A 127 -9.06 4.23 9.29
C LYS A 127 -9.14 5.27 10.40
N PHE A 128 -8.34 6.32 10.29
CA PHE A 128 -8.38 7.42 11.24
C PHE A 128 -7.98 8.76 10.60
N GLU A 129 -8.27 9.84 11.32
CA GLU A 129 -7.82 11.19 10.98
C GLU A 129 -6.95 11.74 12.11
N ALA A 130 -5.80 12.31 11.76
CA ALA A 130 -4.85 12.89 12.69
C ALA A 130 -4.77 14.41 12.54
N ASP A 131 -4.85 15.12 13.66
CA ASP A 131 -4.72 16.57 13.73
C ASP A 131 -3.26 16.93 13.99
N ILE A 132 -2.52 17.06 12.88
CA ILE A 132 -1.12 17.49 12.89
C ILE A 132 -1.06 18.97 12.51
N ILE A 133 -0.53 19.78 13.42
CA ILE A 133 -0.41 21.23 13.27
C ILE A 133 1.04 21.59 12.99
N ASP A 134 1.27 22.31 11.88
CA ASP A 134 2.53 23.02 11.64
C ASP A 134 2.58 24.25 12.55
N LYS A 135 3.55 24.29 13.48
CA LYS A 135 3.67 25.37 14.46
C LYS A 135 4.08 26.70 13.85
N GLY A 136 4.80 26.67 12.72
CA GLY A 136 5.21 27.89 12.02
C GLY A 136 4.04 28.61 11.36
N THR A 137 3.10 27.85 10.79
CA THR A 137 1.92 28.42 10.12
C THR A 137 0.64 28.41 10.96
N GLY A 138 0.60 27.62 12.02
CA GLY A 138 -0.59 27.36 12.83
C GLY A 138 -1.67 26.55 12.09
N LYS A 139 -1.37 25.98 10.92
CA LYS A 139 -2.33 25.27 10.08
C LYS A 139 -2.22 23.77 10.26
N LYS A 140 -3.36 23.09 10.10
CA LYS A 140 -3.42 21.62 10.04
C LYS A 140 -2.96 21.13 8.67
N VAL A 141 -2.11 20.11 8.65
CA VAL A 141 -1.76 19.36 7.43
C VAL A 141 -2.79 18.25 7.17
N PRO A 142 -2.96 17.79 5.92
CA PRO A 142 -3.83 16.64 5.64
C PRO A 142 -3.41 15.43 6.47
N GLY A 143 -4.34 14.83 7.21
CA GLY A 143 -4.05 13.78 8.20
C GLY A 143 -4.94 12.55 8.10
N ILE A 144 -5.56 12.29 6.94
CA ILE A 144 -6.31 11.06 6.73
C ILE A 144 -5.31 9.89 6.61
N VAL A 145 -5.55 8.83 7.37
CA VAL A 145 -4.71 7.63 7.36
C VAL A 145 -5.58 6.39 7.20
N PHE A 146 -5.28 5.62 6.16
CA PHE A 146 -5.67 4.23 6.02
C PHE A 146 -4.48 3.36 6.40
N ALA A 147 -4.46 2.91 7.65
CA ALA A 147 -3.38 2.10 8.17
C ALA A 147 -3.61 0.63 7.85
N ARG A 148 -2.71 0.07 7.06
CA ARG A 148 -2.66 -1.35 6.67
C ARG A 148 -1.34 -2.00 7.07
N GLY A 149 -0.33 -1.20 7.36
CA GLY A 149 0.95 -1.66 7.88
C GLY A 149 1.90 -2.21 6.80
N PRO A 150 3.02 -2.80 7.25
CA PRO A 150 4.09 -3.23 6.39
C PRO A 150 3.77 -4.51 5.61
N ALA A 151 4.33 -4.61 4.41
CA ALA A 151 4.22 -5.78 3.54
C ALA A 151 5.56 -6.11 2.87
N VAL A 152 5.63 -7.29 2.26
CA VAL A 152 6.75 -7.75 1.43
C VAL A 152 6.23 -8.15 0.07
N ALA A 153 6.97 -7.82 -0.98
CA ALA A 153 6.71 -8.32 -2.33
C ALA A 153 7.98 -8.91 -2.94
N VAL A 154 7.83 -9.95 -3.75
CA VAL A 154 8.97 -10.71 -4.28
C VAL A 154 8.99 -10.68 -5.81
N LEU A 155 10.07 -10.12 -6.37
CA LEU A 155 10.40 -10.24 -7.79
C LEU A 155 11.05 -11.60 -8.02
N ILE A 156 10.31 -12.54 -8.61
CA ILE A 156 10.75 -13.91 -8.86
C ILE A 156 11.17 -14.01 -10.33
N LEU A 157 12.47 -14.18 -10.58
CA LEU A 157 13.04 -14.33 -11.91
C LEU A 157 13.50 -15.77 -12.15
N LEU A 158 12.87 -16.44 -13.11
CA LEU A 158 13.19 -17.81 -13.49
C LEU A 158 13.84 -17.84 -14.88
N GLU A 159 15.04 -18.39 -14.96
CA GLU A 159 15.76 -18.57 -16.21
C GLU A 159 15.45 -19.94 -16.80
N SER A 160 15.06 -19.97 -18.08
CA SER A 160 14.75 -21.21 -18.80
C SER A 160 15.02 -21.04 -20.28
N GLU A 161 15.78 -21.96 -20.89
CA GLU A 161 16.12 -21.96 -22.33
C GLU A 161 16.65 -20.61 -22.85
N GLY A 162 17.49 -19.92 -22.05
CA GLY A 162 18.08 -18.62 -22.42
C GLY A 162 17.13 -17.42 -22.31
N THR A 163 15.92 -17.61 -21.77
CA THR A 163 14.98 -16.52 -21.49
C THR A 163 14.78 -16.36 -19.98
N THR A 164 14.77 -15.12 -19.49
CA THR A 164 14.37 -14.81 -18.12
C THR A 164 12.89 -14.45 -18.07
N TYR A 165 12.15 -15.17 -17.22
CA TYR A 165 10.74 -14.95 -16.97
C TYR A 165 10.52 -14.37 -15.58
N ALA A 166 9.55 -13.47 -15.44
CA ALA A 166 9.04 -13.02 -14.16
C ALA A 166 7.76 -13.80 -13.80
N VAL A 167 7.65 -14.26 -12.56
CA VAL A 167 6.44 -14.88 -12.00
C VAL A 167 5.63 -13.82 -11.28
N LEU A 168 4.35 -13.72 -11.62
CA LEU A 168 3.39 -12.72 -11.15
C LEU A 168 2.09 -13.39 -10.73
N THR A 169 1.26 -12.66 -10.02
CA THR A 169 -0.12 -13.03 -9.70
C THR A 169 -1.08 -12.07 -10.43
N GLU A 170 -2.18 -12.60 -10.93
CA GLU A 170 -3.32 -11.83 -11.42
C GLU A 170 -4.43 -11.96 -10.38
N GLN A 171 -4.76 -10.84 -9.73
CA GLN A 171 -5.69 -10.82 -8.60
C GLN A 171 -6.81 -9.79 -8.82
N VAL A 172 -7.97 -10.04 -8.22
CA VAL A 172 -9.07 -9.07 -8.18
C VAL A 172 -8.74 -7.97 -7.18
N ARG A 173 -8.59 -6.73 -7.66
CA ARG A 173 -8.35 -5.57 -6.80
C ARG A 173 -9.58 -4.67 -6.80
N VAL A 174 -10.51 -4.96 -5.88
CA VAL A 174 -11.75 -4.18 -5.67
C VAL A 174 -11.50 -2.67 -5.58
N PRO A 175 -10.47 -2.16 -4.86
CA PRO A 175 -10.20 -0.72 -4.79
C PRO A 175 -9.93 -0.05 -6.14
N THR A 176 -9.47 -0.82 -7.14
CA THR A 176 -9.21 -0.33 -8.50
C THR A 176 -10.25 -0.81 -9.52
N GLY A 177 -11.21 -1.65 -9.10
CA GLY A 177 -12.29 -2.18 -9.92
C GLY A 177 -11.85 -3.08 -11.07
N ARG A 178 -10.66 -3.69 -11.00
CA ARG A 178 -10.08 -4.51 -12.08
C ARG A 178 -9.23 -5.67 -11.57
N LEU A 179 -8.98 -6.62 -12.47
CA LEU A 179 -7.87 -7.56 -12.32
C LEU A 179 -6.56 -6.81 -12.51
N VAL A 180 -5.58 -7.08 -11.66
CA VAL A 180 -4.25 -6.47 -11.72
C VAL A 180 -3.22 -7.59 -11.76
N LEU A 181 -2.29 -7.48 -12.71
CA LEU A 181 -1.10 -8.31 -12.78
C LEU A 181 -0.04 -7.68 -11.86
N GLU A 182 0.48 -8.39 -10.87
CA GLU A 182 1.35 -7.80 -9.85
C GLU A 182 2.36 -8.81 -9.30
N LEU A 183 3.37 -8.33 -8.58
CA LEU A 183 4.23 -9.23 -7.80
C LEU A 183 3.40 -9.93 -6.72
N PRO A 184 3.66 -11.22 -6.44
CA PRO A 184 3.14 -11.86 -5.26
C PRO A 184 3.65 -11.13 -4.00
N ALA A 185 2.78 -11.00 -3.01
CA ALA A 185 3.05 -10.19 -1.83
C ALA A 185 2.35 -10.74 -0.59
N GLY A 186 3.00 -10.61 0.57
CA GLY A 186 2.47 -11.00 1.86
C GLY A 186 2.54 -9.85 2.87
N MET A 187 1.59 -9.80 3.80
CA MET A 187 1.62 -8.81 4.88
C MET A 187 2.54 -9.30 6.00
N LEU A 188 3.20 -8.39 6.71
CA LEU A 188 4.00 -8.78 7.88
C LEU A 188 3.10 -8.90 9.11
N ASP A 189 3.07 -10.09 9.72
CA ASP A 189 2.38 -10.33 10.99
C ASP A 189 3.33 -10.07 12.16
N ASP A 190 3.00 -9.10 13.03
CA ASP A 190 3.83 -8.60 14.13
C ASP A 190 4.20 -9.61 15.24
N ASP A 191 3.67 -10.84 15.19
CA ASP A 191 3.65 -11.74 16.35
C ASP A 191 4.79 -12.79 16.40
N LYS A 192 5.68 -12.89 15.38
CA LYS A 192 6.54 -14.09 15.25
C LYS A 192 8.05 -13.92 15.04
N GLY A 193 8.61 -12.71 14.97
CA GLY A 193 10.08 -12.51 14.93
C GLY A 193 10.79 -12.99 13.65
N ASP A 194 10.12 -13.79 12.80
CA ASP A 194 10.53 -14.15 11.43
C ASP A 194 9.53 -13.58 10.42
N PHE A 195 9.55 -12.24 10.29
CA PHE A 195 8.62 -11.48 9.46
C PHE A 195 8.81 -11.79 7.97
N VAL A 196 10.08 -11.83 7.53
CA VAL A 196 10.42 -12.11 6.13
C VAL A 196 10.05 -13.55 5.78
N GLY A 197 10.37 -14.54 6.63
CA GLY A 197 9.98 -15.93 6.40
C GLY A 197 8.47 -16.14 6.34
N THR A 198 7.70 -15.40 7.15
CA THR A 198 6.23 -15.48 7.12
C THR A 198 5.66 -14.94 5.80
N ALA A 199 6.07 -13.75 5.37
CA ALA A 199 5.57 -13.18 4.11
C ALA A 199 6.06 -13.95 2.87
N VAL A 200 7.26 -14.52 2.92
CA VAL A 200 7.75 -15.40 1.85
C VAL A 200 6.90 -16.66 1.76
N ARG A 201 6.52 -17.27 2.89
CA ARG A 201 5.61 -18.42 2.89
C ARG A 201 4.24 -18.07 2.30
N GLU A 202 3.69 -16.89 2.59
CA GLU A 202 2.46 -16.42 1.93
C GLU A 202 2.66 -16.34 0.41
N VAL A 203 3.79 -15.78 -0.04
CA VAL A 203 4.15 -15.75 -1.46
C VAL A 203 4.28 -17.15 -2.07
N GLU A 204 4.92 -18.10 -1.37
CA GLU A 204 5.02 -19.50 -1.79
C GLU A 204 3.66 -20.17 -1.94
N GLU A 205 2.72 -19.89 -1.04
CA GLU A 205 1.33 -20.35 -1.10
C GLU A 205 0.60 -19.76 -2.32
N GLU A 206 0.82 -18.47 -2.63
CA GLU A 206 0.23 -17.78 -3.78
C GLU A 206 0.74 -18.30 -5.14
N ILE A 207 1.99 -18.76 -5.24
CA ILE A 207 2.60 -19.19 -6.52
C ILE A 207 2.71 -20.72 -6.64
N GLY A 208 2.73 -21.41 -5.50
CA GLY A 208 2.93 -22.84 -5.36
C GLY A 208 4.30 -23.32 -5.85
N ILE A 209 5.36 -22.57 -5.54
CA ILE A 209 6.78 -22.99 -5.60
C ILE A 209 7.45 -22.64 -4.28
N HIS A 210 8.45 -23.44 -3.89
CA HIS A 210 9.28 -23.18 -2.72
C HIS A 210 10.42 -22.23 -3.11
N LEU A 211 10.62 -21.18 -2.33
CA LEU A 211 11.67 -20.18 -2.47
C LEU A 211 12.71 -20.41 -1.37
N ASN A 212 13.97 -20.57 -1.76
CA ASN A 212 15.06 -20.65 -0.79
C ASN A 212 15.32 -19.26 -0.20
N LEU A 213 14.95 -19.06 1.07
CA LEU A 213 15.14 -17.79 1.80
C LEU A 213 16.60 -17.31 1.79
N GLU A 214 17.57 -18.24 1.81
CA GLU A 214 19.00 -17.92 1.83
C GLU A 214 19.49 -17.32 0.50
N GLU A 215 18.76 -17.57 -0.60
CA GLU A 215 19.07 -17.05 -1.94
C GLU A 215 18.35 -15.73 -2.25
N MET A 216 17.50 -15.26 -1.34
CA MET A 216 16.76 -14.02 -1.54
C MET A 216 17.67 -12.81 -1.34
N VAL A 217 17.51 -11.83 -2.22
CA VAL A 217 18.22 -10.54 -2.15
C VAL A 217 17.21 -9.47 -1.75
N ASP A 218 17.48 -8.77 -0.66
CA ASP A 218 16.72 -7.57 -0.30
C ASP A 218 17.06 -6.44 -1.30
N LEU A 219 16.12 -6.13 -2.20
CA LEU A 219 16.28 -5.05 -3.17
C LEU A 219 16.22 -3.68 -2.46
N THR A 220 15.36 -3.55 -1.45
CA THR A 220 15.22 -2.32 -0.68
C THR A 220 16.48 -1.95 0.11
N ALA A 221 17.36 -2.91 0.40
CA ALA A 221 18.68 -2.67 1.00
C ALA A 221 19.64 -1.88 0.08
N PHE A 222 19.36 -1.77 -1.22
CA PHE A 222 20.14 -0.91 -2.12
C PHE A 222 19.73 0.57 -2.07
N LEU A 223 18.66 0.91 -1.35
CA LEU A 223 18.27 2.30 -1.14
C LEU A 223 19.15 2.95 -0.08
N GLU A 224 19.24 4.28 -0.12
CA GLU A 224 19.94 5.04 0.91
C GLU A 224 19.31 4.83 2.30
N PRO A 225 20.09 4.79 3.39
CA PRO A 225 19.56 4.59 4.74
C PRO A 225 18.49 5.61 5.14
N SER A 226 18.55 6.83 4.61
CA SER A 226 17.56 7.90 4.84
C SER A 226 16.16 7.57 4.31
N THR A 227 16.03 6.57 3.44
CA THR A 227 14.75 6.06 2.94
C THR A 227 14.08 5.07 3.91
N GLY A 228 14.78 4.64 4.95
CA GLY A 228 14.33 3.57 5.85
C GLY A 228 14.35 2.17 5.22
N PHE A 229 14.95 2.00 4.04
CA PHE A 229 14.97 0.75 3.28
C PHE A 229 13.56 0.22 2.98
N LYS A 230 12.65 1.12 2.59
CA LYS A 230 11.27 0.81 2.22
C LYS A 230 10.86 1.58 0.98
N VAL A 231 9.85 1.07 0.30
CA VAL A 231 9.15 1.83 -0.75
C VAL A 231 7.69 2.08 -0.34
N PHE A 232 7.18 3.26 -0.70
CA PHE A 232 5.78 3.64 -0.49
C PHE A 232 5.05 3.64 -1.84
N PRO A 233 4.00 2.82 -2.03
CA PRO A 233 3.24 2.82 -3.28
C PRO A 233 2.51 4.14 -3.52
N SER A 234 1.89 4.70 -2.48
CA SER A 234 1.09 5.93 -2.55
C SER A 234 0.90 6.53 -1.14
N PRO A 235 1.90 7.27 -0.60
CA PRO A 235 1.93 7.72 0.80
C PRO A 235 0.97 8.89 1.11
N GLY A 236 0.08 9.27 0.19
CA GLY A 236 -0.85 10.40 0.41
C GLY A 236 -1.96 10.14 1.42
N GLY A 237 -2.24 8.87 1.74
CA GLY A 237 -3.28 8.50 2.71
C GLY A 237 -3.22 7.05 3.18
N CYS A 238 -2.14 6.33 2.88
CA CYS A 238 -1.92 4.96 3.32
C CYS A 238 -0.49 4.85 3.86
N ASP A 239 -0.32 4.12 4.96
CA ASP A 239 0.97 3.91 5.62
C ASP A 239 1.74 2.69 5.08
N GLU A 240 1.20 2.02 4.05
CA GLU A 240 1.76 0.79 3.49
C GLU A 240 3.22 1.02 3.05
N GLU A 241 4.13 0.40 3.78
CA GLU A 241 5.54 0.31 3.45
C GLU A 241 5.84 -1.10 2.92
N ILE A 242 6.55 -1.19 1.81
CA ILE A 242 6.86 -2.47 1.16
C ILE A 242 8.36 -2.72 1.19
N GLY A 243 8.76 -3.87 1.73
CA GLY A 243 10.07 -4.46 1.49
C GLY A 243 10.06 -5.21 0.16
N LEU A 244 11.03 -4.95 -0.71
CA LEU A 244 11.12 -5.60 -2.01
C LEU A 244 12.25 -6.61 -2.00
N PHE A 245 11.95 -7.84 -2.39
CA PHE A 245 12.94 -8.91 -2.46
C PHE A 245 13.03 -9.46 -3.88
N LEU A 246 14.19 -10.03 -4.20
CA LEU A 246 14.48 -10.69 -5.45
C LEU A 246 14.80 -12.16 -5.18
N TYR A 247 14.15 -13.05 -5.92
CA TYR A 247 14.54 -14.44 -6.05
C TYR A 247 14.96 -14.72 -7.50
N ARG A 248 16.05 -15.48 -7.69
CA ARG A 248 16.54 -15.87 -9.02
C ARG A 248 16.77 -17.37 -9.07
N GLY A 249 16.07 -18.09 -9.95
CA GLY A 249 16.23 -19.53 -10.14
C GLY A 249 16.50 -19.92 -11.59
N HIS A 250 17.02 -21.13 -11.81
CA HIS A 250 17.04 -21.77 -13.13
C HIS A 250 16.07 -22.96 -13.10
N VAL A 251 15.20 -23.06 -14.10
CA VAL A 251 14.17 -24.11 -14.15
C VAL A 251 13.99 -24.66 -15.56
N ASP A 252 13.54 -25.91 -15.63
CA ASP A 252 13.12 -26.51 -16.89
C ASP A 252 11.88 -25.81 -17.46
N LYS A 253 11.75 -25.80 -18.78
CA LYS A 253 10.60 -25.22 -19.51
C LYS A 253 9.25 -25.78 -19.03
N ASN A 254 9.25 -27.03 -18.57
CA ASN A 254 8.05 -27.67 -18.02
C ASN A 254 7.53 -26.93 -16.78
N ILE A 255 8.42 -26.42 -15.92
CA ILE A 255 8.03 -25.64 -14.74
C ILE A 255 7.39 -24.31 -15.16
N ILE A 256 7.98 -23.61 -16.13
CA ILE A 256 7.39 -22.38 -16.71
C ILE A 256 5.97 -22.64 -17.23
N THR A 257 5.78 -23.77 -17.92
CA THR A 257 4.48 -24.17 -18.49
C THR A 257 3.47 -24.53 -17.39
N GLN A 258 3.91 -25.22 -16.34
CA GLN A 258 3.04 -25.60 -15.22
C GLN A 258 2.60 -24.40 -14.37
N LEU A 259 3.45 -23.40 -14.22
CA LEU A 259 3.11 -22.17 -13.49
C LEU A 259 2.12 -21.30 -14.26
N GLN A 260 2.24 -21.26 -15.58
CA GLN A 260 1.41 -20.37 -16.39
C GLN A 260 -0.09 -20.70 -16.26
N GLY A 261 -0.83 -19.77 -15.67
CA GLY A 261 -2.27 -19.88 -15.49
C GLY A 261 -2.70 -20.82 -14.35
N LYS A 262 -1.76 -21.29 -13.51
CA LYS A 262 -2.08 -22.05 -12.30
C LYS A 262 -2.98 -21.21 -11.40
N GLU A 263 -4.11 -21.77 -11.00
CA GLU A 263 -5.02 -21.15 -10.03
C GLU A 263 -4.57 -21.58 -8.64
N THR A 264 -4.43 -20.60 -7.76
CA THR A 264 -3.82 -20.70 -6.43
C THR A 264 -4.59 -19.84 -5.44
N GLY A 265 -4.13 -19.79 -4.19
CA GLY A 265 -4.83 -19.12 -3.10
C GLY A 265 -5.85 -20.00 -2.41
N LEU A 266 -6.36 -19.53 -1.27
CA LEU A 266 -7.36 -20.27 -0.51
C LEU A 266 -8.74 -20.01 -1.12
N HIS A 267 -9.18 -20.88 -2.04
CA HIS A 267 -10.52 -20.82 -2.65
C HIS A 267 -11.64 -20.74 -1.58
N GLU A 268 -11.47 -21.40 -0.44
CA GLU A 268 -12.40 -21.35 0.70
C GLU A 268 -12.48 -19.96 1.37
N ARG A 269 -11.45 -19.12 1.20
CA ARG A 269 -11.39 -17.73 1.68
C ARG A 269 -11.75 -16.69 0.60
N GLY A 270 -12.14 -17.13 -0.59
CA GLY A 270 -12.57 -16.26 -1.69
C GLY A 270 -11.42 -15.57 -2.44
N GLU A 271 -10.18 -16.00 -2.24
CA GLU A 271 -9.02 -15.51 -3.00
C GLU A 271 -9.01 -16.14 -4.40
N LEU A 272 -9.12 -15.30 -5.41
CA LEU A 272 -9.02 -15.69 -6.82
C LEU A 272 -7.67 -15.23 -7.35
N ILE A 273 -6.66 -16.08 -7.20
CA ILE A 273 -5.29 -15.81 -7.61
C ILE A 273 -4.93 -16.70 -8.79
N LYS A 274 -4.38 -16.08 -9.83
CA LYS A 274 -3.89 -16.80 -11.01
C LYS A 274 -2.45 -16.44 -11.29
N VAL A 275 -1.59 -17.45 -11.33
CA VAL A 275 -0.17 -17.27 -11.64
C VAL A 275 0.01 -16.92 -13.12
N ARG A 276 0.85 -15.93 -13.40
CA ARG A 276 1.21 -15.48 -14.74
C ARG A 276 2.72 -15.41 -14.85
N VAL A 277 3.26 -16.03 -15.90
CA VAL A 277 4.69 -16.04 -16.21
C VAL A 277 4.92 -15.25 -17.48
N VAL A 278 5.74 -14.20 -17.41
CA VAL A 278 5.95 -13.27 -18.53
C VAL A 278 7.43 -13.05 -18.79
N PRO A 279 7.87 -12.82 -20.05
CA PRO A 279 9.25 -12.43 -20.32
C PRO A 279 9.59 -11.14 -19.55
N PHE A 280 10.66 -11.18 -18.75
CA PHE A 280 11.01 -10.09 -17.84
C PHE A 280 11.25 -8.76 -18.59
N GLU A 281 11.86 -8.81 -19.78
CA GLU A 281 12.09 -7.64 -20.64
C GLU A 281 10.80 -6.87 -21.02
N LYS A 282 9.64 -7.53 -20.96
CA LYS A 282 8.33 -6.94 -21.29
C LYS A 282 7.57 -6.47 -20.05
N LEU A 283 7.96 -6.94 -18.86
CA LEU A 283 7.21 -6.77 -17.61
C LEU A 283 6.79 -5.31 -17.34
N TRP A 284 7.73 -4.37 -17.49
CA TRP A 284 7.49 -2.96 -17.21
C TRP A 284 6.40 -2.31 -18.09
N ARG A 285 6.02 -2.94 -19.21
CA ARG A 285 4.93 -2.50 -20.10
C ARG A 285 3.61 -3.22 -19.85
N MET A 286 3.60 -4.24 -19.00
CA MET A 286 2.47 -5.16 -18.87
C MET A 286 1.59 -4.89 -17.65
N THR A 287 2.05 -4.07 -16.70
CA THR A 287 1.30 -3.82 -15.47
C THR A 287 1.34 -2.35 -15.01
N PRO A 288 0.24 -1.82 -14.43
CA PRO A 288 0.24 -0.56 -13.72
C PRO A 288 0.65 -0.69 -12.24
N ASP A 289 0.98 -1.88 -11.75
CA ASP A 289 1.26 -2.14 -10.34
C ASP A 289 2.58 -1.49 -9.88
N ALA A 290 2.48 -0.59 -8.91
CA ALA A 290 3.60 0.24 -8.47
C ALA A 290 4.75 -0.60 -7.87
N LYS A 291 4.44 -1.57 -7.00
CA LYS A 291 5.48 -2.44 -6.39
C LYS A 291 6.24 -3.25 -7.43
N THR A 292 5.57 -3.73 -8.47
CA THR A 292 6.23 -4.37 -9.61
C THR A 292 7.19 -3.43 -10.32
N LEU A 293 6.74 -2.22 -10.68
CA LEU A 293 7.57 -1.26 -11.40
C LEU A 293 8.77 -0.76 -10.55
N MET A 294 8.56 -0.56 -9.24
CA MET A 294 9.63 -0.21 -8.30
C MET A 294 10.68 -1.31 -8.18
N ALA A 295 10.26 -2.58 -8.07
CA ALA A 295 11.18 -3.72 -8.01
C ALA A 295 12.00 -3.86 -9.28
N VAL A 296 11.37 -3.70 -10.46
CA VAL A 296 12.08 -3.69 -11.75
C VAL A 296 13.12 -2.56 -11.79
N ALA A 297 12.75 -1.35 -11.37
CA ALA A 297 13.66 -0.20 -11.37
C ALA A 297 14.87 -0.43 -10.47
N ILE A 298 14.66 -0.85 -9.21
CA ILE A 298 15.75 -1.10 -8.26
C ILE A 298 16.62 -2.26 -8.74
N TYR A 299 16.03 -3.36 -9.22
CA TYR A 299 16.77 -4.49 -9.78
C TYR A 299 17.66 -4.08 -10.96
N GLU A 300 17.14 -3.34 -11.94
CA GLU A 300 17.90 -2.90 -13.11
C GLU A 300 19.04 -1.95 -12.73
N MET A 301 18.80 -1.04 -11.78
CA MET A 301 19.84 -0.12 -11.30
C MET A 301 20.93 -0.86 -10.52
N ALA A 302 20.55 -1.71 -9.57
CA ALA A 302 21.51 -2.54 -8.81
C ALA A 302 22.32 -3.47 -9.73
N LYS A 303 21.68 -4.04 -10.76
CA LYS A 303 22.35 -4.85 -11.77
C LYS A 303 23.35 -4.03 -12.59
N LYS A 304 22.96 -2.86 -13.06
CA LYS A 304 23.80 -1.96 -13.85
C LYS A 304 25.04 -1.51 -13.07
N GLU A 305 24.91 -1.33 -11.77
CA GLU A 305 26.01 -0.94 -10.88
C GLU A 305 26.82 -2.14 -10.34
N GLY A 306 26.43 -3.37 -10.67
CA GLY A 306 27.14 -4.57 -10.22
C GLY A 306 26.97 -4.88 -8.74
N LEU A 307 25.90 -4.38 -8.10
CA LEU A 307 25.61 -4.55 -6.67
C LEU A 307 24.91 -5.88 -6.36
N LEU A 308 24.31 -6.53 -7.37
CA LEU A 308 23.66 -7.81 -7.17
C LEU A 308 24.69 -8.91 -6.87
N PRO A 309 24.43 -9.78 -5.89
CA PRO A 309 25.33 -10.91 -5.62
C PRO A 309 25.42 -11.81 -6.86
N GLN A 310 26.61 -12.34 -7.10
CA GLN A 310 26.83 -13.36 -8.12
C GLN A 310 26.00 -14.60 -7.75
N LYS A 311 25.39 -15.25 -8.75
CA LYS A 311 24.74 -16.55 -8.52
C LYS A 311 25.84 -17.54 -8.11
N SER A 312 25.67 -18.21 -6.96
CA SER A 312 26.48 -19.36 -6.56
C SER A 312 26.24 -20.55 -7.47
#